data_AF-A0A645JE99-F1
#
_entry.id   AF-A0A645JE99-F1
#
_cell.length_a   1.000
_cell.length_b   1.000
_cell.length_c   1.000
_cell.angle_alpha   90.00
_cell.angle_beta   90.00
_cell.angle_gamma   90.00
#
_symmetry.space_group_name_H-M   'P 1'
#
loop_
_entity.id
_entity.type
_entity.pdbx_description
1 polymer ?
#
loop_
_entity_poly.entity_id
_entity_poly.type
_entity_poly.pdbx_seq_one_letter_code
_entity_poly.pdbx_strand_id
1 'polypeptide(L)'
;MKVTAVALPVITAVEIKGSTVTVQVTGGNPPYQYAIDSGNYQSSNVFYNVKGGDHTIFVISADNCAPVTADIYVFEPYNVITPNGDGINDVLNYSGMLKKEEPFMQIYDRYGKLIFVGDQANRFTWNGTANGKPVPTGSYWVVMHWIEPGMNSLSEYTGWVLVKNRE
;
A
#
# COMPACT_ATOMS: atom_id res chain seq x y z
N MET A 1 -2.15 -42.86 -21.49
CA MET A 1 -1.34 -41.65 -21.24
C MET A 1 -2.13 -40.77 -20.29
N LYS A 2 -1.67 -40.60 -19.03
CA LYS A 2 -2.38 -39.78 -18.04
C LYS A 2 -1.83 -38.37 -18.15
N VAL A 3 -2.58 -37.46 -18.79
CA VAL A 3 -2.24 -36.04 -18.82
C VAL A 3 -2.55 -35.51 -17.42
N THR A 4 -1.49 -35.13 -16.70
CA THR A 4 -1.65 -34.47 -15.39
C THR A 4 -1.51 -32.98 -15.65
N ALA A 5 -2.53 -32.21 -15.29
CA ALA A 5 -2.47 -30.75 -15.42
C ALA A 5 -1.31 -30.24 -14.55
N VAL A 6 -0.48 -29.36 -15.13
CA VAL A 6 0.59 -28.69 -14.40
C VAL A 6 -0.06 -27.74 -13.39
N ALA A 7 0.41 -27.76 -12.15
CA ALA A 7 -0.06 -26.81 -11.14
C ALA A 7 0.34 -25.39 -11.57
N LEU A 8 -0.56 -24.42 -11.50
CA LEU A 8 -0.20 -23.03 -11.75
C LEU A 8 0.62 -22.48 -10.57
N PRO A 9 1.50 -21.49 -10.80
CA PRO A 9 2.12 -20.75 -9.71
C PRO A 9 1.04 -20.02 -8.90
N VAL A 10 1.32 -19.77 -7.62
CA VAL A 10 0.46 -19.03 -6.70
C VAL A 10 1.27 -17.90 -6.07
N ILE A 11 0.79 -16.67 -6.21
CA ILE A 11 1.36 -15.51 -5.50
C ILE A 11 0.93 -15.61 -4.04
N THR A 12 1.87 -15.88 -3.14
CA THR A 12 1.59 -16.11 -1.71
C THR A 12 1.66 -14.83 -0.89
N ALA A 13 2.48 -13.88 -1.34
CA ALA A 13 2.63 -12.58 -0.70
C ALA A 13 3.19 -11.56 -1.68
N VAL A 14 2.84 -10.30 -1.48
CA VAL A 14 3.49 -9.16 -2.11
C VAL A 14 3.92 -8.19 -1.02
N GLU A 15 5.23 -8.06 -0.82
CA GLU A 15 5.81 -7.19 0.20
C GLU A 15 6.09 -5.82 -0.41
N ILE A 16 5.52 -4.76 0.19
CA ILE A 16 5.68 -3.38 -0.28
C ILE A 16 6.47 -2.60 0.76
N LYS A 17 7.64 -2.10 0.39
CA LYS A 17 8.52 -1.28 1.22
C LYS A 17 8.81 0.04 0.51
N GLY A 18 8.05 1.08 0.87
CA GLY A 18 8.06 2.35 0.14
C GLY A 18 7.64 2.13 -1.31
N SER A 19 8.51 2.48 -2.26
CA SER A 19 8.29 2.26 -3.70
C SER A 19 8.88 0.93 -4.23
N THR A 20 9.30 0.04 -3.33
CA THR A 20 9.84 -1.28 -3.70
C THR A 20 8.81 -2.37 -3.46
N VAL A 21 8.53 -3.18 -4.48
CA VAL A 21 7.57 -4.28 -4.43
C VAL A 21 8.32 -5.60 -4.64
N THR A 22 8.14 -6.56 -3.73
CA THR A 22 8.75 -7.89 -3.81
C THR A 22 7.67 -8.97 -3.83
N VAL A 23 7.69 -9.82 -4.86
CA VAL A 23 6.66 -10.85 -5.08
C VAL A 23 7.17 -12.21 -4.60
N GLN A 24 6.36 -12.91 -3.81
CA GLN A 24 6.63 -14.28 -3.37
C GLN A 24 5.69 -15.26 -4.05
N VAL A 25 6.24 -16.33 -4.61
CA VAL A 25 5.51 -17.29 -5.45
C VAL A 25 5.87 -18.72 -5.03
N THR A 26 4.86 -19.59 -5.01
CA THR A 26 5.02 -21.04 -4.80
C THR A 26 4.23 -21.83 -5.84
N GLY A 27 4.53 -23.13 -5.99
CA GLY A 27 3.87 -23.97 -7.00
C GLY A 27 4.28 -23.64 -8.44
N GLY A 28 3.79 -24.42 -9.41
CA GLY A 28 4.26 -24.32 -10.79
C GLY A 28 5.71 -24.72 -11.00
N ASN A 29 6.19 -24.56 -12.24
CA ASN A 29 7.57 -24.92 -12.60
C ASN A 29 8.46 -23.67 -12.74
N PRO A 30 9.51 -23.52 -11.91
CA PRO A 30 10.50 -22.47 -12.11
C PRO A 30 11.35 -22.72 -13.38
N PRO A 31 12.01 -21.70 -13.93
CA PRO A 31 12.05 -20.30 -13.46
C PRO A 31 10.76 -19.53 -13.71
N TYR A 32 10.51 -18.51 -12.88
CA TYR A 32 9.40 -17.59 -13.05
C TYR A 32 9.82 -16.33 -13.80
N GLN A 33 8.84 -15.67 -14.41
CA GLN A 33 8.94 -14.34 -14.96
C GLN A 33 7.87 -13.45 -14.32
N TYR A 34 8.24 -12.22 -13.99
CA TYR A 34 7.41 -11.26 -13.26
C TYR A 34 7.22 -10.01 -14.10
N ALA A 35 6.02 -9.46 -14.13
CA ALA A 35 5.74 -8.14 -14.68
C ALA A 35 4.82 -7.37 -13.72
N ILE A 36 4.83 -6.04 -13.84
CA ILE A 36 3.91 -5.13 -13.16
C ILE A 36 3.24 -4.27 -14.22
N ASP A 37 1.92 -4.15 -14.13
CA ASP A 37 1.06 -3.48 -15.10
C ASP A 37 1.38 -3.91 -16.55
N SER A 38 1.55 -2.94 -17.45
CA SER A 38 1.95 -3.15 -18.85
C SER A 38 3.47 -3.24 -19.04
N GLY A 39 4.23 -3.51 -17.98
CA GLY A 39 5.68 -3.61 -18.00
C GLY A 39 6.20 -4.88 -18.68
N ASN A 40 7.50 -4.88 -19.00
CA ASN A 40 8.16 -6.07 -19.53
C ASN A 40 8.35 -7.13 -18.44
N TYR A 41 8.28 -8.40 -18.82
CA TYR A 41 8.64 -9.50 -17.95
C TYR A 41 10.14 -9.48 -17.61
N GLN A 42 10.45 -9.73 -16.35
CA GLN A 42 11.81 -9.83 -15.80
C GLN A 42 11.95 -11.10 -14.94
N SER A 43 13.18 -11.59 -14.76
CA SER A 43 13.48 -12.73 -13.88
C SER A 43 13.51 -12.38 -12.40
N SER A 44 13.79 -11.12 -12.07
CA SER A 44 13.77 -10.61 -10.70
C SER A 44 12.34 -10.49 -10.20
N ASN A 45 12.09 -10.92 -8.97
CA ASN A 45 10.80 -10.75 -8.30
C ASN A 45 10.66 -9.38 -7.60
N VAL A 46 11.63 -8.48 -7.77
CA VAL A 46 11.67 -7.15 -7.16
C VAL A 46 11.47 -6.06 -8.21
N PHE A 47 10.53 -5.16 -7.95
CA PHE A 47 10.28 -3.94 -8.72
C PHE A 47 10.65 -2.71 -7.88
N TYR A 48 11.41 -1.80 -8.47
CA TYR A 48 11.85 -0.57 -7.81
C TYR A 48 11.13 0.65 -8.40
N ASN A 49 11.02 1.70 -7.59
CA ASN A 49 10.43 2.98 -8.00
C ASN A 49 9.00 2.84 -8.55
N VAL A 50 8.23 1.91 -7.98
CA VAL A 50 6.80 1.77 -8.28
C VAL A 50 6.09 3.01 -7.72
N LYS A 51 5.26 3.63 -8.56
CA LYS A 51 4.52 4.86 -8.20
C LYS A 51 3.42 4.55 -7.18
N GLY A 52 2.89 5.57 -6.52
CA GLY A 52 1.69 5.38 -5.71
C GLY A 52 0.47 5.06 -6.57
N GLY A 53 -0.37 4.14 -6.11
CA GLY A 53 -1.61 3.78 -6.79
C GLY A 53 -1.91 2.28 -6.83
N ASP A 54 -2.97 1.94 -7.55
CA ASP A 54 -3.34 0.56 -7.85
C ASP A 54 -2.40 -0.01 -8.93
N HIS A 55 -1.91 -1.23 -8.72
CA HIS A 55 -1.05 -1.96 -9.65
C HIS A 55 -1.48 -3.42 -9.77
N THR A 56 -1.24 -4.04 -10.92
CA THR A 56 -1.45 -5.48 -11.11
C THR A 56 -0.12 -6.19 -11.36
N ILE A 57 0.19 -7.17 -10.53
CA ILE A 57 1.34 -8.06 -10.69
C ILE A 57 0.95 -9.23 -11.58
N PHE A 58 1.85 -9.63 -12.47
CA PHE A 58 1.73 -10.80 -13.33
C PHE A 58 2.90 -11.75 -13.10
N VAL A 59 2.61 -13.04 -12.97
CA VAL A 59 3.63 -14.10 -12.82
C VAL A 59 3.37 -15.23 -13.81
N ILE A 60 4.42 -15.61 -14.55
CA ILE A 60 4.42 -16.74 -15.48
C ILE A 60 5.49 -17.77 -15.05
N SER A 61 5.15 -19.06 -15.11
CA SER A 61 6.08 -20.18 -14.92
C SER A 61 6.79 -20.59 -16.22
N ALA A 62 7.80 -21.46 -16.13
CA ALA A 62 8.55 -21.96 -17.29
C ALA A 62 7.67 -22.63 -18.36
N ASP A 63 6.50 -23.15 -17.97
CA ASP A 63 5.54 -23.78 -18.86
C ASP A 63 4.80 -22.77 -19.77
N ASN A 64 5.00 -21.47 -19.52
CA ASN A 64 4.42 -20.37 -20.29
C ASN A 64 2.89 -20.45 -20.40
N CYS A 65 2.25 -20.96 -19.34
CA CYS A 65 0.81 -20.94 -19.15
C CYS A 65 0.30 -19.52 -18.90
N ALA A 66 -1.02 -19.34 -18.86
CA ALA A 66 -1.62 -18.04 -18.57
C ALA A 66 -1.06 -17.45 -17.25
N PRO A 67 -0.73 -16.15 -17.22
CA PRO A 67 -0.18 -15.52 -16.03
C PRO A 67 -1.19 -15.58 -14.89
N VAL A 68 -0.69 -15.79 -13.67
CA VAL A 68 -1.46 -15.52 -12.46
C VAL A 68 -1.26 -14.06 -12.06
N THR A 69 -2.31 -13.47 -11.48
CA THR A 69 -2.34 -12.04 -11.19
C THR A 69 -2.62 -11.76 -9.72
N ALA A 70 -2.09 -10.65 -9.23
CA ALA A 70 -2.45 -10.08 -7.93
C ALA A 70 -2.55 -8.56 -8.04
N ASP A 71 -3.66 -8.00 -7.57
CA ASP A 71 -3.83 -6.56 -7.48
C ASP A 71 -3.27 -6.07 -6.14
N ILE A 72 -2.49 -5.00 -6.18
CA ILE A 72 -1.88 -4.37 -5.01
C ILE A 72 -2.11 -2.87 -5.02
N TYR A 73 -1.90 -2.22 -3.88
CA TYR A 73 -1.84 -0.76 -3.81
C TYR A 73 -0.52 -0.32 -3.21
N VAL A 74 0.26 0.45 -3.95
CA VAL A 74 1.49 1.05 -3.44
C VAL A 74 1.14 2.39 -2.81
N PHE A 75 1.46 2.53 -1.52
CA PHE A 75 1.30 3.79 -0.80
C PHE A 75 2.44 4.74 -1.16
N GLU A 76 2.11 5.87 -1.77
CA GLU A 76 3.03 7.00 -1.90
C GLU A 76 2.73 8.00 -0.78
N PRO A 77 3.63 8.14 0.19
CA PRO A 77 3.34 8.97 1.35
C PRO A 77 3.47 10.45 1.01
N TYR A 78 2.34 11.15 1.02
CA TYR A 78 2.34 12.60 1.18
C TYR A 78 2.70 12.93 2.63
N ASN A 79 3.84 13.59 2.82
CA ASN A 79 4.37 13.90 4.15
C ASN A 79 4.12 15.36 4.56
N VAL A 80 3.21 16.08 3.90
CA VAL A 80 2.85 17.46 4.27
C VAL A 80 1.38 17.74 4.01
N ILE A 81 0.74 18.42 4.95
CA ILE A 81 -0.57 19.06 4.77
C ILE A 81 -0.51 20.52 5.21
N THR A 82 -1.25 21.37 4.50
CA THR A 82 -1.46 22.79 4.81
C THR A 82 -2.96 23.04 4.96
N PRO A 83 -3.58 22.68 6.10
CA PRO A 83 -5.03 22.72 6.27
C PRO A 83 -5.53 24.16 6.45
N ASN A 84 -5.52 24.95 5.37
CA ASN A 84 -5.91 26.35 5.33
C ASN A 84 -7.19 26.59 4.49
N GLY A 85 -7.76 25.53 3.91
CA GLY A 85 -9.01 25.57 3.15
C GLY A 85 -8.86 26.14 1.74
N ASP A 86 -7.64 26.19 1.20
CA ASP A 86 -7.41 26.67 -0.18
C ASP A 86 -7.60 25.57 -1.24
N GLY A 87 -7.91 24.34 -0.82
CA GLY A 87 -8.08 23.17 -1.66
C GLY A 87 -6.77 22.44 -1.99
N ILE A 88 -5.62 22.95 -1.54
CA ILE A 88 -4.29 22.42 -1.88
C ILE A 88 -3.66 21.85 -0.61
N ASN A 89 -3.40 20.54 -0.62
CA ASN A 89 -2.79 19.81 0.49
C ASN A 89 -3.54 19.99 1.84
N ASP A 90 -4.84 20.24 1.81
CA ASP A 90 -5.63 20.46 3.03
C ASP A 90 -5.82 19.19 3.87
N VAL A 91 -5.72 18.02 3.23
CA VAL A 91 -6.01 16.73 3.86
C VAL A 91 -4.93 15.70 3.54
N LEU A 92 -4.66 14.85 4.52
CA LEU A 92 -3.95 13.60 4.34
C LEU A 92 -4.97 12.55 3.91
N ASN A 93 -4.93 12.14 2.65
CA ASN A 93 -5.89 11.21 2.07
C ASN A 93 -5.29 9.81 1.92
N TYR A 94 -5.71 8.88 2.79
CA TYR A 94 -5.40 7.44 2.67
C TYR A 94 -6.65 6.60 2.41
N SER A 95 -7.61 7.14 1.65
CA SER A 95 -8.85 6.43 1.29
C SER A 95 -8.66 5.10 0.55
N GLY A 96 -7.46 4.83 0.00
CA GLY A 96 -7.08 3.51 -0.53
C GLY A 96 -7.19 2.38 0.51
N MET A 97 -7.08 2.70 1.80
CA MET A 97 -7.29 1.76 2.91
C MET A 97 -8.70 1.15 2.93
N LEU A 98 -9.70 1.80 2.32
CA LEU A 98 -11.07 1.27 2.20
C LEU A 98 -11.15 0.00 1.34
N LYS A 99 -10.16 -0.24 0.49
CA LYS A 99 -10.09 -1.43 -0.38
C LYS A 99 -9.36 -2.60 0.28
N LYS A 100 -8.82 -2.41 1.48
CA LYS A 100 -7.94 -3.40 2.14
C LYS A 100 -8.72 -4.24 3.14
N GLU A 101 -8.19 -5.43 3.40
CA GLU A 101 -8.66 -6.29 4.48
C GLU A 101 -7.99 -5.84 5.80
N GLU A 102 -8.74 -5.88 6.89
CA GLU A 102 -8.30 -5.46 8.24
C GLU A 102 -7.52 -4.12 8.29
N PRO A 103 -8.03 -3.03 7.69
CA PRO A 103 -7.31 -1.77 7.63
C PRO A 103 -7.20 -1.12 9.01
N PHE A 104 -5.99 -0.70 9.36
CA PHE A 104 -5.70 0.09 10.55
C PHE A 104 -4.90 1.33 10.18
N MET A 105 -5.27 2.46 10.77
CA MET A 105 -4.54 3.71 10.64
C MET A 105 -4.71 4.54 11.89
N GLN A 106 -3.58 5.01 12.43
CA GLN A 106 -3.57 5.95 13.53
C GLN A 106 -2.50 7.02 13.32
N ILE A 107 -2.76 8.22 13.86
CA ILE A 107 -1.83 9.34 13.82
C ILE A 107 -1.54 9.79 15.25
N TYR A 108 -0.27 10.00 15.55
CA TYR A 108 0.23 10.40 16.86
C TYR A 108 1.02 11.71 16.80
N ASP A 109 1.04 12.46 17.89
CA ASP A 109 1.99 13.58 18.04
C ASP A 109 3.39 13.08 18.48
N ARG A 110 4.35 14.02 18.59
CA ARG A 110 5.74 13.73 19.02
C ARG A 110 5.90 13.14 20.42
N TYR A 111 4.85 13.18 21.23
CA TYR A 111 4.84 12.64 22.59
C TYR A 111 4.11 11.29 22.64
N GLY A 112 3.68 10.74 21.50
CA GLY A 112 2.94 9.49 21.43
C GLY A 112 1.47 9.63 21.79
N LYS A 113 0.92 10.85 21.88
CA LYS A 113 -0.51 11.05 22.09
C LYS A 113 -1.26 10.73 20.81
N LEU A 114 -2.30 9.89 20.90
CA LEU A 114 -3.20 9.62 19.79
C LEU A 114 -3.96 10.90 19.38
N ILE A 115 -3.86 11.24 18.09
CA ILE A 115 -4.44 12.44 17.49
C ILE A 115 -5.64 12.08 16.60
N PHE A 116 -5.55 10.96 15.87
CA PHE A 116 -6.56 10.55 14.91
C PHE A 116 -6.58 9.04 14.74
N VAL A 117 -7.78 8.49 14.50
CA VAL A 117 -8.01 7.08 14.10
C VAL A 117 -8.69 7.11 12.75
N GLY A 118 -8.10 6.46 11.75
CA GLY A 118 -8.70 6.29 10.43
C GLY A 118 -9.73 5.16 10.46
N ASP A 119 -10.90 5.40 9.88
CA ASP A 119 -11.98 4.43 9.77
C ASP A 119 -12.82 4.64 8.51
N GLN A 120 -13.85 3.82 8.32
CA GLN A 120 -14.75 3.93 7.18
C GLN A 120 -15.57 5.23 7.16
N ALA A 121 -15.92 5.79 8.32
CA ALA A 121 -16.74 7.00 8.41
C ALA A 121 -15.94 8.25 7.97
N ASN A 122 -14.68 8.34 8.40
CA ASN A 122 -13.76 9.40 7.96
C ASN A 122 -13.00 9.05 6.68
N ARG A 123 -13.25 7.88 6.09
CA ARG A 123 -12.63 7.39 4.85
C ARG A 123 -11.11 7.42 4.91
N PHE A 124 -10.52 7.15 6.08
CA PHE A 124 -9.07 7.21 6.31
C PHE A 124 -8.45 8.55 5.87
N THR A 125 -9.20 9.65 6.04
CA THR A 125 -8.79 10.98 5.62
C THR A 125 -8.71 11.91 6.83
N TRP A 126 -7.56 12.56 7.01
CA TRP A 126 -7.31 13.45 8.14
C TRP A 126 -7.05 14.88 7.66
N ASN A 127 -7.76 15.84 8.24
CA ASN A 127 -7.70 17.27 7.87
C ASN A 127 -6.83 18.11 8.82
N GLY A 128 -5.93 17.49 9.59
CA GLY A 128 -5.09 18.22 10.54
C GLY A 128 -5.84 18.71 11.79
N THR A 129 -6.94 18.05 12.18
CA THR A 129 -7.68 18.41 13.40
C THR A 129 -7.73 17.29 14.44
N ALA A 130 -7.87 17.65 15.71
CA ALA A 130 -8.17 16.75 16.82
C ALA A 130 -9.31 17.34 17.64
N ASN A 131 -10.38 16.56 17.87
CA ASN A 131 -11.60 17.02 18.56
C ASN A 131 -12.18 18.31 17.95
N GLY A 132 -12.17 18.40 16.61
CA GLY A 132 -12.69 19.55 15.86
C GLY A 132 -11.81 20.81 15.90
N LYS A 133 -10.63 20.78 16.53
CA LYS A 133 -9.69 21.90 16.57
C LYS A 133 -8.44 21.61 15.74
N PRO A 134 -7.86 22.59 15.03
CA PRO A 134 -6.59 22.42 14.35
C PRO A 134 -5.49 21.97 15.33
N VAL A 135 -4.71 20.99 14.93
CA VAL A 135 -3.52 20.58 15.68
C VAL A 135 -2.40 21.59 15.44
N PRO A 136 -1.46 21.79 16.38
CA PRO A 136 -0.34 22.71 16.17
C PRO A 136 0.53 22.33 14.97
N THR A 137 1.18 23.32 14.35
CA THR A 137 2.21 23.08 13.33
C THR A 137 3.30 22.19 13.90
N GLY A 138 3.62 21.11 13.19
CA GLY A 138 4.61 20.12 13.62
C GLY A 138 4.51 18.81 12.88
N SER A 139 5.42 17.90 13.20
CA SER A 139 5.43 16.53 12.68
C SER A 139 4.52 15.63 13.51
N TYR A 140 3.78 14.78 12.82
CA TYR A 140 2.92 13.74 13.36
C TYR A 140 3.31 12.40 12.75
N TRP A 141 3.16 11.32 13.49
CA TRP A 141 3.54 9.97 13.08
C TRP A 141 2.33 9.20 12.63
N VAL A 142 2.39 8.64 11.43
CA VAL A 142 1.36 7.78 10.86
C VAL A 142 1.80 6.34 11.05
N VAL A 143 0.93 5.52 11.63
CA VAL A 143 1.09 4.07 11.74
C VAL A 143 -0.08 3.42 11.02
N MET A 144 0.22 2.52 10.08
CA MET A 144 -0.79 1.77 9.34
C MET A 144 -0.41 0.30 9.25
N HIS A 145 -1.43 -0.55 9.23
CA HIS A 145 -1.29 -1.93 8.79
C HIS A 145 -2.54 -2.39 8.05
N TRP A 146 -2.40 -3.36 7.17
CA TRP A 146 -3.50 -3.90 6.38
C TRP A 146 -3.14 -5.26 5.79
N ILE A 147 -4.14 -5.96 5.28
CA ILE A 147 -3.98 -7.17 4.47
C ILE A 147 -4.42 -6.83 3.04
N GLU A 148 -3.61 -7.24 2.06
CA GLU A 148 -4.00 -7.14 0.65
C GLU A 148 -5.13 -8.13 0.33
N PRO A 149 -6.18 -7.74 -0.42
CA PRO A 149 -7.31 -8.60 -0.71
C PRO A 149 -6.90 -9.97 -1.25
N GLY A 150 -7.39 -11.04 -0.63
CA GLY A 150 -7.04 -12.41 -1.01
C GLY A 150 -5.63 -12.88 -0.64
N MET A 151 -4.87 -12.09 0.12
CA MET A 151 -3.60 -12.48 0.72
C MET A 151 -3.77 -12.73 2.22
N ASN A 152 -2.80 -13.42 2.83
CA ASN A 152 -2.79 -13.68 4.29
C ASN A 152 -1.61 -13.01 5.02
N SER A 153 -0.95 -12.06 4.36
CA SER A 153 0.25 -11.39 4.88
C SER A 153 -0.09 -9.98 5.34
N LEU A 154 0.24 -9.67 6.59
CA LEU A 154 0.11 -8.33 7.14
C LEU A 154 1.17 -7.41 6.50
N SER A 155 0.71 -6.31 5.93
CA SER A 155 1.52 -5.20 5.44
C SER A 155 1.53 -4.08 6.47
N GLU A 156 2.67 -3.43 6.65
CA GLU A 156 2.84 -2.37 7.65
C GLU A 156 3.50 -1.14 7.02
N TYR A 157 3.10 0.04 7.49
CA TYR A 157 3.73 1.31 7.15
C TYR A 157 3.83 2.19 8.39
N THR A 158 5.02 2.75 8.61
CA THR A 158 5.23 3.82 9.57
C THR A 158 5.94 4.98 8.88
N GLY A 159 5.44 6.19 9.08
CA GLY A 159 6.04 7.40 8.53
C GLY A 159 5.61 8.64 9.30
N TRP A 160 5.88 9.81 8.71
CA TRP A 160 5.54 11.08 9.32
C TRP A 160 4.85 12.00 8.32
N VAL A 161 4.03 12.92 8.85
CA VAL A 161 3.37 13.99 8.12
C VAL A 161 3.62 15.31 8.85
N LEU A 162 4.04 16.34 8.12
CA LEU A 162 4.14 17.71 8.59
C LEU A 162 2.77 18.37 8.46
N VAL A 163 2.19 18.82 9.57
CA VAL A 163 1.09 19.78 9.53
C VAL A 163 1.70 21.17 9.57
N LYS A 164 1.41 21.99 8.56
CA LYS A 164 1.86 23.38 8.48
C LYS A 164 0.65 24.31 8.40
N ASN A 165 0.21 24.80 9.56
CA ASN A 165 -0.77 25.86 9.62
C ASN A 165 -0.10 27.16 9.18
N ARG A 166 -0.76 27.94 8.33
CA ARG A 166 -0.37 29.33 8.06
C ARG A 166 -0.99 30.20 9.16
N GLU A 167 -0.18 31.10 9.71
CA GLU A 167 -0.68 32.21 10.54
C GLU A 167 -1.46 33.21 9.68
#